data_AF-A0A6N6PYY1-F1
#
_entry.id   AF-A0A6N6PYY1-F1
#
_cell.length_a   1.000
_cell.length_b   1.000
_cell.length_c   1.000
_cell.angle_alpha   90.00
_cell.angle_beta   90.00
_cell.angle_gamma   90.00
#
_symmetry.space_group_name_H-M   'P 1'
#
loop_
_entity.id
_entity.type
_entity.pdbx_description
1 polymer ?
#
loop_
_entity_poly.entity_id
_entity_poly.type
_entity_poly.pdbx_seq_one_letter_code
_entity_poly.pdbx_strand_id
1 'polypeptide(L)'
;MNPILIGYFPKRTFRTPDWTKVTGVGEVCSVSNCMSRGPEGWIDRWLHNDLCVYDSPGLAWSVVPEAVREEYDLYAYRMYPWLFQKGRHRFEIPRLGVESLADSFGFLGVDAVSRSCGSTFECSPLSCNGMAGRVAVNRHCLFDDVDAAFRWAAEFDAGAGEPGPYHVLEVWRDRRGAGREMPAR
;
A
#
# COMPACT_ATOMS: atom_id res chain seq x y z
N MET A 1 -3.17 -16.77 -10.63
CA MET A 1 -4.35 -16.50 -9.76
C MET A 1 -4.48 -14.98 -9.69
N ASN A 2 -5.68 -14.45 -9.91
CA ASN A 2 -5.86 -13.00 -10.09
C ASN A 2 -6.10 -12.33 -8.73
N PRO A 3 -5.49 -11.16 -8.47
CA PRO A 3 -5.76 -10.41 -7.26
C PRO A 3 -7.15 -9.75 -7.35
N ILE A 4 -7.73 -9.45 -6.19
CA ILE A 4 -9.08 -8.86 -6.06
C ILE A 4 -8.92 -7.41 -5.64
N LEU A 5 -9.60 -6.47 -6.30
CA LEU A 5 -9.65 -5.08 -5.86
C LEU A 5 -10.34 -5.00 -4.50
N ILE A 6 -9.63 -4.52 -3.48
CA ILE A 6 -10.13 -4.46 -2.10
C ILE A 6 -10.55 -3.06 -1.68
N GLY A 7 -10.12 -2.03 -2.39
CA GLY A 7 -10.53 -0.66 -2.12
C GLY A 7 -9.46 0.38 -2.42
N TYR A 8 -9.76 1.58 -1.94
CA TYR A 8 -9.01 2.81 -2.14
C TYR A 8 -8.53 3.36 -0.80
N PHE A 9 -7.42 4.09 -0.79
CA PHE A 9 -6.96 4.75 0.42
C PHE A 9 -6.14 6.01 0.10
N PRO A 10 -6.48 7.17 0.67
CA PRO A 10 -5.67 8.38 0.50
C PRO A 10 -4.42 8.30 1.39
N LYS A 11 -3.26 8.68 0.85
CA LYS A 11 -2.01 8.72 1.61
C LYS A 11 -1.21 9.97 1.29
N ARG A 12 -0.63 10.58 2.32
CA ARG A 12 0.45 11.55 2.17
C ARG A 12 1.71 10.76 1.84
N THR A 13 2.04 10.69 0.55
CA THR A 13 3.17 9.91 0.04
C THR A 13 4.47 10.49 0.56
N PHE A 14 5.27 9.64 1.19
CA PHE A 14 6.58 10.01 1.67
C PHE A 14 7.56 10.12 0.49
N ARG A 15 7.86 11.36 0.11
CA ARG A 15 8.82 11.74 -0.94
C ARG A 15 10.13 12.13 -0.24
N THR A 16 11.28 11.87 -0.84
CA THR A 16 12.62 12.12 -0.27
C THR A 16 12.98 11.28 0.96
N PRO A 17 13.24 9.97 0.78
CA PRO A 17 13.80 9.17 1.84
C PRO A 17 15.32 9.39 1.95
N ASP A 18 15.73 10.54 2.50
CA ASP A 18 17.14 10.78 2.85
C ASP A 18 17.66 9.76 3.88
N TRP A 19 16.75 9.09 4.62
CA TRP A 19 17.10 7.99 5.53
C TRP A 19 17.33 6.65 4.82
N THR A 20 16.75 6.43 3.64
CA THR A 20 17.10 5.26 2.84
C THR A 20 18.35 5.62 2.04
N LYS A 21 19.51 5.09 2.43
CA LYS A 21 20.71 5.04 1.56
C LYS A 21 20.50 4.15 0.31
N VAL A 22 19.25 3.89 -0.06
CA VAL A 22 18.83 2.99 -1.11
C VAL A 22 18.77 3.78 -2.41
N THR A 23 19.80 3.61 -3.23
CA THR A 23 19.87 4.25 -4.53
C THR A 23 18.69 3.83 -5.41
N GLY A 24 18.03 4.81 -6.03
CA GLY A 24 16.95 4.56 -7.00
C GLY A 24 15.52 4.66 -6.44
N VAL A 25 15.33 4.71 -5.12
CA VAL A 25 14.01 4.96 -4.51
C VAL A 25 13.74 6.46 -4.47
N GLY A 26 12.69 6.92 -5.14
CA GLY A 26 12.28 8.34 -5.15
C GLY A 26 11.13 8.67 -4.21
N GLU A 27 10.27 7.69 -3.95
CA GLU A 27 9.11 7.82 -3.06
C GLU A 27 8.77 6.47 -2.44
N VAL A 28 8.09 6.48 -1.29
CA VAL A 28 7.62 5.26 -0.61
C VAL A 28 6.11 5.13 -0.82
N CYS A 29 5.69 4.21 -1.68
CA CYS A 29 4.28 3.96 -1.99
C CYS A 29 3.72 2.72 -1.25
N SER A 30 4.23 2.44 -0.05
CA SER A 30 3.86 1.26 0.74
C SER A 30 2.37 1.23 1.08
N VAL A 31 1.80 0.02 1.19
CA VAL A 31 0.42 -0.17 1.66
C VAL A 31 0.28 0.28 3.11
N SER A 32 1.26 -0.04 3.97
CA SER A 32 1.23 0.32 5.40
C SER A 32 1.31 1.83 5.65
N ASN A 33 0.82 2.26 6.82
CA ASN A 33 0.80 3.67 7.23
C ASN A 33 2.08 4.15 7.95
N CYS A 34 3.12 3.32 8.07
CA CYS A 34 4.34 3.68 8.82
C CYS A 34 5.05 4.91 8.24
N MET A 35 5.31 4.87 6.92
CA MET A 35 6.05 5.93 6.22
C MET A 35 5.10 6.86 5.47
N SER A 36 4.25 6.30 4.61
CA SER A 36 3.22 7.05 3.88
C SER A 36 1.92 6.98 4.66
N ARG A 37 1.53 8.11 5.27
CA ARG A 37 0.47 8.15 6.28
C ARG A 37 -0.90 8.38 5.66
N GLY A 38 -1.92 7.75 6.22
CA GLY A 38 -3.32 8.10 5.99
C GLY A 38 -3.71 9.45 6.62
N PRO A 39 -4.93 9.94 6.37
CA PRO A 39 -5.46 11.16 6.98
C PRO A 39 -5.62 10.99 8.49
N GLU A 40 -5.42 12.03 9.29
CA GLU A 40 -5.63 11.93 10.74
C GLU A 40 -7.11 11.64 11.07
N GLY A 41 -7.36 10.78 12.07
CA GLY A 41 -8.72 10.43 12.53
C GLY A 41 -9.57 9.66 11.51
N TRP A 42 -8.97 9.16 10.42
CA TRP A 42 -9.70 8.43 9.37
C TRP A 42 -10.43 7.18 9.90
N ILE A 43 -9.80 6.48 10.85
CA ILE A 43 -10.28 5.23 11.42
C ILE A 43 -11.51 5.47 12.32
N ASP A 44 -11.52 6.60 13.02
CA ASP A 44 -12.59 6.96 13.96
C ASP A 44 -13.93 7.25 13.26
N ARG A 45 -13.91 7.43 11.94
CA ARG A 45 -15.12 7.66 11.13
C ARG A 45 -15.84 6.38 10.74
N TRP A 46 -15.21 5.20 10.85
CA TRP A 46 -15.81 3.90 10.51
C TRP A 46 -16.44 3.82 9.11
N LEU A 47 -15.91 4.58 8.15
CA LEU A 47 -16.37 4.57 6.74
C LEU A 47 -15.61 3.56 5.86
N HIS A 48 -14.66 2.82 6.44
CA HIS A 48 -13.88 1.81 5.75
C HIS A 48 -14.62 0.47 5.72
N ASN A 49 -14.25 -0.39 4.77
CA ASN A 49 -14.74 -1.76 4.68
C ASN A 49 -13.98 -2.71 5.65
N ASP A 50 -14.30 -4.01 5.57
CA ASP A 50 -13.74 -5.07 6.43
C ASP A 50 -12.21 -5.25 6.30
N LEU A 51 -11.60 -4.67 5.27
CA LEU A 51 -10.16 -4.66 5.04
C LEU A 51 -9.52 -3.30 5.33
N CYS A 52 -10.24 -2.42 6.04
CA CYS A 52 -9.77 -1.11 6.49
C CYS A 52 -9.34 -0.18 5.35
N VAL A 53 -9.99 -0.30 4.19
CA VAL A 53 -9.86 0.58 3.01
C VAL A 53 -11.26 1.02 2.55
N TYR A 54 -11.35 1.95 1.60
CA TYR A 54 -12.64 2.51 1.17
C TYR A 54 -13.16 1.86 -0.11
N ASP A 55 -14.48 1.68 -0.20
CA ASP A 55 -15.11 1.06 -1.37
C ASP A 55 -15.14 1.95 -2.61
N SER A 56 -14.95 3.27 -2.46
CA SER A 56 -14.90 4.20 -3.60
C SER A 56 -13.88 5.32 -3.44
N PRO A 57 -13.39 5.92 -4.56
CA PRO A 57 -12.62 7.16 -4.52
C PRO A 57 -13.32 8.30 -3.79
N GLY A 58 -14.65 8.41 -3.93
CA GLY A 58 -15.45 9.44 -3.26
C GLY A 58 -15.42 9.30 -1.74
N LEU A 59 -15.62 8.08 -1.24
CA LEU A 59 -15.50 7.78 0.20
C LEU A 59 -14.07 8.01 0.70
N ALA A 60 -13.06 7.56 -0.05
CA ALA A 60 -11.67 7.82 0.26
C ALA A 60 -11.37 9.32 0.40
N TRP A 61 -11.88 10.17 -0.49
CA TRP A 61 -11.67 11.61 -0.39
C TRP A 61 -12.51 12.29 0.69
N SER A 62 -13.63 11.71 1.11
CA SER A 62 -14.50 12.26 2.17
C SER A 62 -13.83 12.30 3.54
N VAL A 63 -12.82 11.44 3.77
CA VAL A 63 -12.07 11.41 5.02
C VAL A 63 -10.87 12.36 5.03
N VAL A 64 -10.52 12.96 3.89
CA VAL A 64 -9.46 13.96 3.77
C VAL A 64 -10.07 15.36 3.88
N PRO A 65 -9.65 16.19 4.86
CA PRO A 65 -10.09 17.58 4.91
C PRO A 65 -9.71 18.32 3.62
N GLU A 66 -10.64 19.11 3.09
CA GLU A 66 -10.47 19.80 1.80
C GLU A 66 -9.22 20.70 1.79
N ALA A 67 -8.94 21.38 2.90
CA ALA A 67 -7.82 22.29 3.05
C ALA A 67 -6.43 21.65 2.87
N VAL A 68 -6.30 20.33 3.05
CA VAL A 68 -5.03 19.59 2.93
C VAL A 68 -5.07 18.54 1.82
N ARG A 69 -6.15 18.50 1.02
CA ARG A 69 -6.39 17.42 0.06
C ARG A 69 -5.29 17.30 -1.00
N GLU A 70 -4.66 18.41 -1.37
CA GLU A 70 -3.56 18.46 -2.34
C GLU A 70 -2.27 17.79 -1.84
N GLU A 71 -2.14 17.55 -0.53
CA GLU A 71 -0.99 16.85 0.06
C GLU A 71 -1.10 15.32 -0.03
N TYR A 72 -2.26 14.80 -0.46
CA TYR A 72 -2.56 13.39 -0.51
C TYR A 72 -2.60 12.89 -1.95
N ASP A 73 -2.06 11.69 -2.15
CA ASP A 73 -2.27 10.88 -3.35
C ASP A 73 -3.38 9.85 -3.05
N LEU A 74 -4.19 9.50 -4.05
CA LEU A 74 -5.18 8.43 -3.92
C LEU A 74 -4.61 7.10 -4.44
N TYR A 75 -4.60 6.10 -3.57
CA TYR A 75 -4.17 4.75 -3.89
C TYR A 75 -5.36 3.81 -4.07
N ALA A 76 -5.14 2.73 -4.82
CA ALA A 76 -6.01 1.58 -4.87
C ALA A 76 -5.18 0.30 -4.69
N TYR A 77 -5.78 -0.71 -4.08
CA TYR A 77 -5.09 -1.96 -3.78
C TYR A 77 -5.83 -3.18 -4.32
N ARG A 78 -5.07 -4.08 -4.93
CA ARG A 78 -5.58 -5.41 -5.26
C ARG A 78 -4.83 -6.46 -4.45
N MET A 79 -5.56 -7.32 -3.77
CA MET A 79 -5.00 -8.28 -2.82
C MET A 79 -5.03 -9.69 -3.40
N TYR A 80 -3.93 -10.43 -3.25
CA TYR A 80 -3.91 -11.86 -3.56
C TYR A 80 -4.52 -12.66 -2.40
N PRO A 81 -5.26 -13.76 -2.67
CA PRO A 81 -5.91 -14.58 -1.65
C PRO A 81 -4.92 -15.53 -0.94
N TRP A 82 -3.76 -15.01 -0.57
CA TRP A 82 -2.70 -15.74 0.15
C TRP A 82 -2.36 -15.03 1.46
N LEU A 83 -2.19 -15.85 2.50
CA LEU A 83 -1.73 -15.50 3.82
C LEU A 83 -0.41 -16.24 4.05
N PHE A 84 0.62 -15.51 4.47
CA PHE A 84 1.92 -16.08 4.85
C PHE A 84 2.01 -16.05 6.37
N GLN A 85 1.86 -17.23 6.97
CA GLN A 85 1.92 -17.46 8.41
C GLN A 85 2.32 -18.91 8.68
N LYS A 86 3.58 -19.15 9.04
CA LYS A 86 4.14 -20.51 9.17
C LYS A 86 3.94 -21.35 7.90
N GLY A 87 4.11 -20.70 6.74
CA GLY A 87 3.82 -21.26 5.43
C GLY A 87 2.79 -20.42 4.66
N ARG A 88 2.48 -20.84 3.44
CA ARG A 88 1.55 -20.15 2.56
C ARG A 88 0.18 -20.83 2.57
N HIS A 89 -0.83 -20.10 3.01
CA HIS A 89 -2.21 -20.56 3.15
C HIS A 89 -3.13 -19.74 2.27
N ARG A 90 -4.10 -20.40 1.64
CA ARG A 90 -5.16 -19.69 0.95
C ARG A 90 -6.15 -19.16 1.98
N PHE A 91 -6.64 -17.95 1.78
CA PHE A 91 -7.73 -17.40 2.59
C PHE A 91 -8.80 -16.80 1.68
N GLU A 92 -9.98 -16.58 2.24
CA GLU A 92 -11.09 -15.93 1.54
C GLU A 92 -11.02 -14.42 1.76
N ILE A 93 -10.92 -13.66 0.66
CA ILE A 93 -11.11 -12.21 0.69
C ILE A 93 -12.63 -11.98 0.76
N PRO A 94 -13.13 -11.17 1.72
CA PRO A 94 -14.56 -10.90 1.84
C PRO A 94 -15.11 -10.32 0.54
N ARG A 95 -16.40 -10.53 0.29
CA ARG A 95 -17.08 -9.92 -0.85
C ARG A 95 -17.35 -8.45 -0.54
N LEU A 96 -16.68 -7.56 -1.27
CA LEU A 96 -16.75 -6.12 -1.06
C LEU A 96 -17.50 -5.41 -2.20
N GLY A 97 -18.18 -4.31 -1.88
CA GLY A 97 -18.91 -3.47 -2.84
C GLY A 97 -18.03 -2.43 -3.53
N VAL A 98 -16.78 -2.77 -3.87
CA VAL A 98 -15.77 -1.81 -4.33
C VAL A 98 -16.06 -1.34 -5.75
N GLU A 99 -16.07 -0.03 -5.96
CA GLU A 99 -16.16 0.58 -7.29
C GLU A 99 -14.99 0.14 -8.18
N SER A 100 -15.27 -0.07 -9.47
CA SER A 100 -14.26 -0.52 -10.45
C SER A 100 -13.08 0.46 -10.55
N LEU A 101 -11.87 -0.10 -10.69
CA LEU A 101 -10.65 0.68 -10.87
C LEU A 101 -10.69 1.46 -12.19
N ALA A 102 -10.66 2.78 -12.12
CA ALA A 102 -10.65 3.65 -13.30
C ALA A 102 -9.30 3.60 -14.05
N ASP A 103 -9.33 3.85 -15.35
CA ASP A 103 -8.13 3.85 -16.23
C ASP A 103 -7.08 4.91 -15.86
N SER A 104 -7.45 5.89 -15.02
CA SER A 104 -6.51 6.88 -14.52
C SER A 104 -5.50 6.31 -13.52
N PHE A 105 -5.76 5.14 -12.96
CA PHE A 105 -4.87 4.50 -12.00
C PHE A 105 -3.73 3.79 -12.72
N GLY A 106 -2.49 4.17 -12.36
CA GLY A 106 -1.29 3.47 -12.81
C GLY A 106 -0.82 2.46 -11.79
N PHE A 107 -0.43 1.27 -12.25
CA PHE A 107 0.27 0.28 -11.43
C PHE A 107 1.65 0.82 -11.03
N LEU A 108 2.02 0.65 -9.76
CA LEU A 108 3.30 1.11 -9.21
C LEU A 108 4.23 -0.04 -8.81
N GLY A 109 3.68 -1.23 -8.54
CA GLY A 109 4.43 -2.38 -8.02
C GLY A 109 3.61 -3.21 -7.05
N VAL A 110 4.30 -4.12 -6.37
CA VAL A 110 3.71 -5.06 -5.42
C VAL A 110 4.34 -4.87 -4.04
N ASP A 111 3.51 -4.84 -3.00
CA ASP A 111 3.95 -4.78 -1.60
C ASP A 111 3.67 -6.10 -0.88
N ALA A 112 4.56 -6.44 0.07
CA ALA A 112 4.35 -7.50 1.04
C ALA A 112 4.21 -6.84 2.41
N VAL A 113 3.02 -6.91 2.99
CA VAL A 113 2.63 -6.12 4.16
C VAL A 113 2.10 -7.01 5.27
N SER A 114 2.48 -6.71 6.51
CA SER A 114 1.94 -7.39 7.68
C SER A 114 0.55 -6.86 8.03
N ARG A 115 -0.31 -7.76 8.51
CA ARG A 115 -1.62 -7.41 9.04
C ARG A 115 -2.10 -8.52 9.98
N SER A 116 -2.22 -8.22 11.26
CA SER A 116 -2.90 -9.11 12.20
C SER A 116 -4.43 -9.09 12.00
N CYS A 117 -5.13 -10.12 12.47
CA CYS A 117 -6.56 -10.28 12.23
C CYS A 117 -7.36 -9.06 12.75
N GLY A 118 -8.19 -8.47 11.89
CA GLY A 118 -9.05 -7.34 12.24
C GLY A 118 -8.35 -5.99 12.37
N SER A 119 -7.07 -5.89 12.00
CA SER A 119 -6.32 -4.63 12.03
C SER A 119 -6.22 -3.96 10.65
N THR A 120 -5.71 -2.72 10.65
CA THR A 120 -5.23 -2.04 9.44
C THR A 120 -3.95 -2.69 8.92
N PHE A 121 -3.52 -2.38 7.70
CA PHE A 121 -2.18 -2.76 7.25
C PHE A 121 -1.10 -2.14 8.14
N GLU A 122 -0.29 -2.99 8.79
CA GLU A 122 0.59 -2.61 9.90
C GLU A 122 1.96 -2.16 9.40
N CYS A 123 2.77 -3.09 8.88
CA CYS A 123 4.15 -2.83 8.50
C CYS A 123 4.43 -3.32 7.08
N SER A 124 5.12 -2.48 6.29
CA SER A 124 5.67 -2.84 4.97
C SER A 124 7.19 -2.88 5.09
N PRO A 125 7.81 -4.07 5.31
CA PRO A 125 9.22 -4.19 5.70
C PRO A 125 10.21 -3.54 4.74
N LEU A 126 9.85 -3.46 3.45
CA LEU A 126 10.62 -2.73 2.43
C LEU A 126 10.98 -1.32 2.91
N SER A 127 10.00 -0.62 3.47
CA SER A 127 10.16 0.73 3.98
C SER A 127 10.47 0.75 5.49
N CYS A 128 9.58 0.29 6.36
CA CYS A 128 9.70 0.55 7.80
C CYS A 128 10.90 -0.14 8.46
N ASN A 129 11.41 -1.23 7.85
CA ASN A 129 12.54 -2.01 8.37
C ASN A 129 13.78 -1.88 7.49
N GLY A 130 13.74 -1.01 6.47
CA GLY A 130 14.86 -0.78 5.56
C GLY A 130 15.22 -1.97 4.66
N MET A 131 14.31 -2.94 4.46
CA MET A 131 14.58 -4.09 3.59
C MET A 131 14.82 -3.68 2.14
N ALA A 132 14.32 -2.53 1.70
CA ALA A 132 14.67 -1.94 0.41
C ALA A 132 16.19 -1.75 0.20
N GLY A 133 17.00 -1.66 1.25
CA GLY A 133 18.47 -1.60 1.13
C GLY A 133 19.16 -2.95 0.98
N ARG A 134 18.41 -4.05 1.05
CA ARG A 134 18.92 -5.42 0.98
C ARG A 134 18.33 -6.22 -0.18
N VAL A 135 17.26 -5.71 -0.78
CA VAL A 135 16.49 -6.40 -1.80
C VAL A 135 16.22 -5.46 -2.96
N ALA A 136 16.08 -5.99 -4.17
CA ALA A 136 15.71 -5.18 -5.32
C ALA A 136 14.30 -4.62 -5.15
N VAL A 137 14.18 -3.30 -5.25
CA VAL A 137 12.91 -2.56 -5.27
C VAL A 137 12.97 -1.51 -6.36
N ASN A 138 11.80 -1.07 -6.82
CA ASN A 138 11.69 -0.02 -7.81
C ASN A 138 11.65 1.38 -7.18
N ARG A 139 11.47 2.41 -8.02
CA ARG A 139 11.47 3.82 -7.60
C ARG A 139 10.38 4.18 -6.58
N HIS A 140 9.37 3.33 -6.41
CA HIS A 140 8.25 3.48 -5.48
C HIS A 140 8.45 2.71 -4.16
N CYS A 141 9.64 2.12 -3.94
CA CYS A 141 9.95 1.25 -2.80
C CYS A 141 9.05 0.00 -2.75
N LEU A 142 8.76 -0.57 -3.93
CA LEU A 142 7.92 -1.76 -4.12
C LEU A 142 8.67 -2.82 -4.93
N PHE A 143 8.21 -4.06 -4.91
CA PHE A 143 8.66 -5.07 -5.86
C PHE A 143 8.08 -4.80 -7.25
N ASP A 144 8.83 -5.10 -8.31
CA ASP A 144 8.34 -4.96 -9.69
C ASP A 144 7.35 -6.05 -10.10
N ASP A 145 7.45 -7.23 -9.47
CA ASP A 145 6.62 -8.39 -9.78
C ASP A 145 6.14 -9.13 -8.53
N VAL A 146 5.08 -9.92 -8.74
CA VAL A 146 4.40 -10.67 -7.68
C VAL A 146 5.22 -11.86 -7.17
N ASP A 147 6.07 -12.47 -8.01
CA ASP A 147 6.84 -13.64 -7.60
C ASP A 147 7.92 -13.24 -6.58
N ALA A 148 8.56 -12.09 -6.79
CA ALA A 148 9.44 -11.47 -5.81
C ALA A 148 8.71 -11.16 -4.51
N ALA A 149 7.51 -10.59 -4.58
CA ALA A 149 6.71 -10.25 -3.40
C ALA A 149 6.28 -11.49 -2.61
N PHE A 150 5.85 -12.58 -3.28
CA PHE A 150 5.51 -13.83 -2.61
C PHE A 150 6.71 -14.49 -1.95
N ARG A 151 7.88 -14.49 -2.62
CA ARG A 151 9.11 -15.00 -2.03
C ARG A 151 9.45 -14.23 -0.76
N TRP A 152 9.47 -12.91 -0.83
CA TRP A 152 9.81 -12.08 0.32
C TRP A 152 8.77 -12.09 1.43
N ALA A 153 7.47 -12.22 1.13
CA ALA A 153 6.46 -12.41 2.16
C ALA A 153 6.72 -13.67 3.01
N ALA A 154 7.19 -14.76 2.38
CA ALA A 154 7.60 -15.96 3.11
C ALA A 154 8.87 -15.74 3.95
N GLU A 155 9.87 -15.03 3.43
CA GLU A 155 11.08 -14.68 4.18
C GLU A 155 10.79 -13.75 5.37
N PHE A 156 9.90 -12.77 5.18
CA PHE A 156 9.49 -11.85 6.24
C PHE A 156 8.76 -12.60 7.37
N ASP A 157 7.84 -13.50 7.04
CA ASP A 157 7.20 -14.39 8.01
C ASP A 157 8.19 -15.31 8.73
N ALA A 158 9.27 -15.73 8.05
CA ALA A 158 10.36 -16.51 8.64
C ALA A 158 11.31 -15.70 9.54
N GLY A 159 11.07 -14.40 9.74
CA GLY A 159 11.81 -13.54 10.65
C GLY A 159 12.74 -12.53 10.00
N ALA A 160 12.70 -12.37 8.67
CA ALA A 160 13.46 -11.32 7.98
C ALA A 160 12.80 -9.91 8.10
N GLY A 161 11.59 -9.82 8.64
CA GLY A 161 10.84 -8.57 8.84
C GLY A 161 10.17 -8.51 10.21
N GLU A 162 9.21 -7.59 10.36
CA GLU A 162 8.31 -7.56 11.53
C GLU A 162 7.53 -8.88 11.67
N PRO A 163 7.01 -9.20 12.87
CA PRO A 163 6.11 -10.33 13.03
C PRO A 163 4.90 -10.24 12.09
N GLY A 164 4.60 -11.36 11.42
CA GLY A 164 3.48 -11.48 10.51
C GLY A 164 2.11 -11.58 11.23
N PRO A 165 1.05 -11.95 10.50
CA PRO A 165 1.10 -12.61 9.19
C PRO A 165 1.20 -11.61 8.02
N TYR A 166 1.68 -12.09 6.88
CA TYR A 166 1.90 -11.28 5.68
C TYR A 166 0.87 -11.52 4.58
N HIS A 167 0.53 -10.45 3.88
CA HIS A 167 -0.27 -10.44 2.67
C HIS A 167 0.48 -9.76 1.53
N VAL A 168 0.06 -10.05 0.30
CA VAL A 168 0.66 -9.45 -0.91
C VAL A 168 -0.40 -8.68 -1.67
N LEU A 169 -0.08 -7.43 -2.02
CA LEU A 169 -0.98 -6.53 -2.70
C LEU A 169 -0.29 -5.81 -3.87
N GLU A 170 -1.00 -5.70 -4.98
CA GLU A 170 -0.66 -4.72 -6.01
C GLU A 170 -1.03 -3.32 -5.52
N VAL A 171 -0.14 -2.36 -5.78
CA VAL A 171 -0.31 -0.95 -5.46
C VAL A 171 -0.55 -0.16 -6.73
N TRP A 172 -1.63 0.60 -6.73
CA TRP A 172 -2.04 1.48 -7.83
C TRP A 172 -2.22 2.90 -7.31
N ARG A 173 -1.97 3.91 -8.14
CA ARG A 173 -2.16 5.33 -7.77
C ARG A 173 -2.88 6.09 -8.87
N ASP A 174 -3.84 6.94 -8.50
CA ASP A 174 -4.52 7.82 -9.43
C ASP A 174 -3.55 8.86 -10.00
N ARG A 175 -3.46 8.94 -11.32
CA ARG A 175 -2.56 9.87 -12.02
C ARG A 175 -3.17 11.26 -12.22
N ARG A 176 -4.47 11.45 -11.95
CA ARG A 176 -5.16 12.74 -12.12
C ARG A 176 -4.60 13.86 -11.22
N GLY A 177 -3.93 13.51 -10.11
CA GLY A 177 -3.23 14.47 -9.24
C GLY A 177 -1.79 14.80 -9.64
N ALA A 178 -1.14 13.99 -10.50
CA ALA A 178 0.28 14.10 -10.82
C ALA A 178 0.60 15.13 -11.93
N GLY A 179 -0.41 15.83 -12.46
CA GLY A 179 -0.30 16.74 -13.62
C GLY A 179 -0.07 18.21 -13.31
N ARG A 180 0.22 18.60 -12.06
CA ARG A 180 0.68 19.97 -11.76
C ARG A 180 2.20 19.96 -11.63
N GLU A 181 2.89 20.14 -12.75
CA GLU A 181 4.29 20.56 -12.75
C GLU A 181 4.41 21.81 -11.88
N MET A 182 5.21 21.73 -10.81
CA MET A 182 5.62 22.93 -10.10
C MET A 182 6.46 23.78 -11.06
N PRO A 183 6.14 25.07 -11.27
CA PRO A 183 7.03 25.93 -12.04
C PRO A 183 8.37 25.98 -11.32
N ALA A 184 9.44 25.69 -12.07
CA ALA A 184 10.81 25.87 -11.59
C ALA A 184 10.96 27.30 -11.05
N ARG A 185 11.38 27.41 -9.79
CA ARG A 185 11.85 28.68 -9.22
C ARG A 185 13.29 28.92 -9.62
#